data_AF-A0A258BT43-F1
#
_entry.id   AF-A0A258BT43-F1
#
_cell.length_a   1.000
_cell.length_b   1.000
_cell.length_c   1.000
_cell.angle_alpha   90.00
_cell.angle_beta   90.00
_cell.angle_gamma   90.00
#
_symmetry.space_group_name_H-M   'P 1'
#
loop_
_entity.id
_entity.type
_entity.pdbx_description
1 polymer ?
#
loop_
_entity_poly.entity_id
_entity_poly.type
_entity_poly.pdbx_seq_one_letter_code
_entity_poly.pdbx_strand_id
1 'polypeptide(L)' 'ALTQTHKIPRVPIVLVGSDFWNGMDDFIKRVVLDRYKAISPDDIDLYKIIDDDEAIVKYIASFAKNAKQKE' A
#
# COMPACT_ATOMS: atom_id res chain seq x y z
N ALA A 1 -1.95 7.47 -7.12
CA ALA A 1 -1.64 8.19 -8.37
C ALA A 1 -0.15 8.49 -8.57
N LEU A 2 0.50 9.30 -7.73
CA LEU A 2 1.90 9.72 -7.99
C LEU A 2 2.91 8.55 -8.02
N THR A 3 2.85 7.67 -7.02
CA THR A 3 3.70 6.46 -6.98
C THR A 3 3.36 5.48 -8.10
N GLN A 4 2.07 5.25 -8.34
CA GLN A 4 1.55 4.39 -9.41
C GLN A 4 1.99 4.87 -10.81
N THR A 5 2.03 6.19 -11.04
CA THR A 5 2.44 6.79 -12.32
C THR A 5 3.95 7.02 -12.40
N HIS A 6 4.72 6.51 -11.43
CA HIS A 6 6.17 6.68 -11.31
C HIS A 6 6.65 8.15 -11.33
N LYS A 7 5.77 9.08 -10.95
CA LYS A 7 6.12 10.50 -10.82
C LYS A 7 6.97 10.78 -9.58
N ILE A 8 6.89 9.88 -8.60
CA ILE A 8 7.75 9.86 -7.41
C ILE A 8 8.27 8.43 -7.19
N PRO A 9 9.41 8.27 -6.48
CA PRO A 9 9.84 6.96 -5.99
C PRO A 9 8.78 6.27 -5.14
N ARG A 10 8.84 4.94 -5.07
CA ARG A 10 7.94 4.17 -4.19
C ARG A 10 8.22 4.56 -2.74
N VAL A 11 7.16 4.89 -2.02
CA VAL A 11 7.19 5.23 -0.58
C VAL A 11 6.35 4.20 0.18
N PRO A 12 6.66 3.93 1.46
CA PRO A 12 5.81 3.09 2.28
C PRO A 12 4.52 3.85 2.60
N ILE A 13 3.37 3.29 2.24
CA ILE A 13 2.05 3.84 2.59
C ILE A 13 1.41 2.90 3.61
N VAL A 14 1.07 3.45 4.77
CA VAL A 14 0.44 2.69 5.86
C VAL A 14 -0.89 3.34 6.21
N LEU A 15 -1.93 2.52 6.26
CA LEU A 15 -3.27 2.89 6.72
C LEU A 15 -3.46 2.28 8.12
N VAL A 16 -3.80 3.10 9.10
CA VAL A 16 -3.97 2.67 10.50
C VAL A 16 -5.46 2.57 10.82
N GLY A 17 -5.87 1.50 11.50
CA GLY A 17 -7.27 1.24 11.84
C GLY A 17 -7.97 0.37 10.81
N SER A 18 -7.78 -0.94 10.90
CA SER A 18 -8.37 -1.92 9.99
C SER A 18 -9.91 -1.87 9.98
N ASP A 19 -10.53 -1.64 11.13
CA ASP A 19 -11.98 -1.45 11.26
C ASP A 19 -12.51 -0.31 10.36
N PHE A 20 -11.71 0.74 10.18
CA PHE A 20 -12.07 1.86 9.32
C PHE A 20 -11.79 1.57 7.83
N TRP A 21 -10.62 0.99 7.53
CA TRP A 21 -10.13 0.88 6.15
C TRP A 21 -10.55 -0.39 5.40
N ASN A 22 -10.88 -1.49 6.10
CA ASN A 22 -11.21 -2.77 5.44
C ASN A 22 -12.40 -2.66 4.50
N GLY A 23 -13.43 -1.88 4.85
CA GLY A 23 -14.58 -1.66 3.95
C GLY A 23 -14.18 -0.98 2.64
N MET A 24 -13.21 -0.06 2.67
CA MET A 24 -12.69 0.59 1.48
C MET A 24 -11.76 -0.34 0.68
N ASP A 25 -10.90 -1.09 1.36
CA ASP A 25 -10.00 -2.07 0.75
C ASP A 25 -10.78 -3.15 -0.02
N ASP A 26 -11.85 -3.67 0.57
CA ASP A 26 -12.75 -4.62 -0.07
C ASP A 26 -13.41 -4.02 -1.31
N PHE A 27 -13.83 -2.76 -1.25
CA PHE A 27 -14.37 -2.06 -2.42
C PHE A 27 -13.32 -1.91 -3.53
N ILE A 28 -12.10 -1.50 -3.18
CA ILE A 28 -10.99 -1.35 -4.14
C ILE A 28 -10.71 -2.68 -4.83
N LYS A 29 -10.55 -3.78 -4.06
CA LYS A 29 -10.28 -5.11 -4.63
C LYS A 29 -11.43 -5.60 -5.51
N ARG A 30 -12.66 -5.59 -5.00
CA ARG A 30 -13.80 -6.21 -5.71
C ARG A 30 -14.35 -5.38 -6.86
N VAL A 31 -14.38 -4.07 -6.71
CA VAL A 31 -15.01 -3.17 -7.69
C VAL A 31 -13.95 -2.59 -8.60
N VAL A 32 -12.94 -1.93 -8.04
CA VAL A 32 -11.97 -1.19 -8.85
C VAL A 32 -11.01 -2.13 -9.60
N LEU A 33 -10.48 -3.15 -8.92
CA LEU A 33 -9.59 -4.15 -9.53
C LEU A 33 -10.38 -5.23 -10.28
N ASP A 34 -11.19 -6.05 -9.60
CA ASP A 34 -11.75 -7.25 -10.23
C ASP A 34 -12.81 -6.94 -11.28
N ARG A 35 -13.81 -6.12 -10.92
CA ARG A 35 -14.97 -5.85 -11.78
C ARG A 35 -14.62 -4.92 -12.93
N TYR A 36 -14.00 -3.78 -12.64
CA TYR A 36 -13.75 -2.73 -13.62
C TYR A 36 -12.34 -2.74 -14.18
N LYS A 37 -11.39 -3.48 -13.58
CA LYS A 37 -9.99 -3.56 -14.02
C LYS A 37 -9.36 -2.18 -14.24
N ALA A 38 -9.75 -1.23 -13.38
CA ALA A 38 -9.31 0.16 -13.45
C ALA A 38 -7.92 0.38 -12.84
N ILE A 39 -7.42 -0.60 -12.09
CA ILE A 39 -6.07 -0.65 -11.53
C ILE A 39 -5.43 -2.01 -11.83
N SER A 40 -4.10 -2.07 -11.75
CA SER A 40 -3.35 -3.32 -11.88
C SER A 40 -3.36 -4.11 -10.56
N PRO A 41 -3.16 -5.44 -10.58
CA PRO A 41 -3.04 -6.23 -9.35
C PRO A 41 -1.96 -5.71 -8.39
N ASP A 42 -0.83 -5.24 -8.94
CA ASP A 42 0.30 -4.71 -8.19
C ASP A 42 -0.03 -3.41 -7.44
N ASP A 43 -1.09 -2.69 -7.85
CA ASP A 43 -1.51 -1.45 -7.19
C ASP A 43 -2.07 -1.68 -5.79
N ILE A 44 -2.57 -2.89 -5.50
CA ILE A 44 -3.03 -3.26 -4.15
C ILE A 44 -1.86 -3.33 -3.16
N ASP A 45 -0.65 -3.62 -3.65
CA ASP A 45 0.55 -3.67 -2.83
C ASP A 45 1.17 -2.29 -2.56
N LEU A 46 0.52 -1.19 -3.02
CA LEU A 46 1.01 0.17 -2.78
C LEU A 46 0.84 0.61 -1.33
N TYR A 47 -0.12 0.03 -0.60
CA TYR A 47 -0.37 0.33 0.81
C TYR A 47 -0.45 -0.93 1.66
N LYS A 48 -0.31 -0.76 2.98
CA LYS A 48 -0.63 -1.79 3.97
C LYS A 48 -1.55 -1.24 5.04
N ILE A 49 -2.51 -2.05 5.48
CA ILE A 49 -3.33 -1.76 6.65
C ILE A 49 -2.66 -2.43 7.85
N ILE A 50 -2.31 -1.65 8.87
CA ILE A 50 -1.58 -2.12 10.07
C ILE A 50 -2.10 -1.36 11.29
N ASP A 51 -2.48 -2.08 12.34
CA ASP A 51 -3.02 -1.48 13.58
C ASP A 51 -1.97 -1.29 14.67
N ASP A 52 -0.97 -2.15 14.69
CA ASP A 52 0.09 -2.18 15.71
C ASP A 52 1.23 -1.21 15.36
N ASP A 53 1.57 -0.32 16.28
CA ASP A 53 2.57 0.73 16.07
C ASP A 53 3.99 0.17 15.88
N GLU A 54 4.36 -0.89 16.60
CA GLU A 54 5.66 -1.55 16.42
C GLU A 54 5.78 -2.16 15.01
N ALA A 55 4.71 -2.77 14.50
CA ALA A 55 4.63 -3.32 13.16
C ALA A 55 4.71 -2.24 12.08
N ILE A 56 4.12 -1.06 12.31
CA ILE A 56 4.26 0.10 11.42
C ILE A 56 5.73 0.52 11.32
N VAL A 57 6.38 0.72 12.46
CA VAL A 57 7.80 1.14 12.51
C VAL A 57 8.68 0.10 11.81
N LYS A 58 8.44 -1.20 12.09
CA LYS A 58 9.17 -2.31 11.46
C LYS A 58 8.97 -2.32 9.94
N TYR A 59 7.75 -2.11 9.46
CA TYR A 59 7.46 -2.04 8.03
C TYR A 59 8.21 -0.88 7.36
N ILE A 60 8.14 0.32 7.92
CA ILE A 60 8.83 1.50 7.39
C ILE A 60 10.36 1.28 7.37
N ALA A 61 10.93 0.75 8.46
CA ALA A 61 12.36 0.46 8.55
C ALA A 61 12.80 -0.58 7.51
N SER A 62 12.02 -1.65 7.32
CA SER A 62 12.30 -2.66 6.29
C SER A 62 12.25 -2.08 4.88
N PHE A 63 11.30 -1.19 4.61
CA PHE A 63 11.17 -0.51 3.32
C PHE A 63 12.40 0.36 3.03
N ALA A 64 12.83 1.16 4.01
CA ALA A 64 14.02 2.00 3.90
C ALA A 64 15.30 1.18 3.65
N LYS A 65 15.43 0.01 4.29
CA LYS A 65 16.56 -0.91 4.05
C LYS A 65 16.56 -1.47 2.63
N ASN A 66 15.39 -1.86 2.12
CA ASN A 66 15.24 -2.40 0.76
C ASN A 66 15.49 -1.35 -0.32
N ALA A 67 15.14 -0.09 -0.06
CA ALA A 67 15.44 1.03 -0.96
C ALA A 67 16.95 1.24 -1.12
N LYS A 68 17.72 1.13 -0.02
CA LYS A 68 19.19 1.24 -0.02
C LYS A 68 19.95 0.08 -0.67
N GLN A 69 19.30 -1.08 -0.84
CA GLN A 69 19.93 -2.26 -1.49
C GLN A 69 19.74 -2.29 -3.00
N LYS A 70 18.92 -1.39 -3.55
CA LYS A 70 18.68 -1.25 -4.99
C LYS A 70 19.53 -0.16 -5.66
N GLU A 71 20.39 0.50 -4.89
CA GLU A 71 21.49 1.36 -5.38
C GLU A 71 22.78 0.54 -5.50
#